data_AF-A0A3A8N6M8-F1
#
_entry.id   AF-A0A3A8N6M8-F1
#
_cell.length_a   1.000
_cell.length_b   1.000
_cell.length_c   1.000
_cell.angle_alpha   90.00
_cell.angle_beta   90.00
_cell.angle_gamma   90.00
#
_symmetry.space_group_name_H-M   'P 1'
#
loop_
_entity.id
_entity.type
_entity.pdbx_description
1 polymer ?
#
loop_
_entity_poly.entity_id
_entity_poly.type
_entity_poly.pdbx_seq_one_letter_code
_entity_poly.pdbx_strand_id
1 'polypeptide(L)'
;MCTAYPRHSAALLLLGLLALSGCSKDTGPEQLAKANGRYQELINQKVPPRDAAWTEVISQLEAVPKDSRSRPEADRRLASLKAAREQIPARPLARPGATGAGASEVETRRAACEALAKKLGGTTTEPGRDLLRKALEDCQAELVRLEANDHPPGEEGH
;
A
#
# COMPACT_ATOMS: atom_id res chain seq x y z
N MET A 1 -7.20 -20.43 73.96
CA MET A 1 -7.37 -21.13 72.65
C MET A 1 -7.90 -20.10 71.66
N CYS A 2 -7.04 -19.60 70.77
CA CYS A 2 -7.38 -18.53 69.83
C CYS A 2 -7.74 -19.15 68.47
N THR A 3 -8.99 -19.00 68.04
CA THR A 3 -9.44 -19.38 66.70
C THR A 3 -9.17 -18.24 65.73
N ALA A 4 -8.18 -18.41 64.85
CA ALA A 4 -7.91 -17.50 63.74
C ALA A 4 -8.85 -17.81 62.56
N TYR A 5 -9.57 -16.80 62.08
CA TYR A 5 -10.39 -16.87 60.88
C TYR A 5 -9.52 -16.79 59.61
N PRO A 6 -9.59 -17.77 58.68
CA PRO A 6 -8.86 -17.66 57.42
C PRO A 6 -9.59 -16.75 56.42
N ARG A 7 -8.87 -15.73 55.96
CA ARG A 7 -9.24 -14.76 54.92
C ARG A 7 -9.11 -15.36 53.52
N HIS A 8 -9.98 -16.30 53.13
CA HIS A 8 -9.87 -16.95 51.81
C HIS A 8 -11.06 -16.72 50.86
N SER A 9 -12.06 -15.93 51.24
CA SER A 9 -13.31 -15.85 50.46
C SER A 9 -13.32 -14.85 49.30
N ALA A 10 -12.26 -14.07 49.06
CA ALA A 10 -12.26 -13.05 48.00
C ALA A 10 -11.54 -13.50 46.70
N ALA A 11 -10.64 -14.48 46.76
CA ALA A 11 -9.84 -14.89 45.61
C ALA A 11 -10.58 -15.80 44.62
N LEU A 12 -11.62 -16.51 45.08
CA LEU A 12 -12.35 -17.48 44.26
C LEU A 12 -13.42 -16.86 43.35
N LEU A 13 -13.82 -15.60 43.59
CA LEU A 13 -14.84 -14.93 42.76
C LEU A 13 -14.24 -14.26 41.52
N LEU A 14 -12.93 -13.95 41.49
CA LEU A 14 -12.27 -13.31 40.35
C LEU A 14 -11.82 -14.30 39.25
N LEU A 15 -11.66 -15.59 39.55
CA LEU A 15 -11.36 -16.60 38.54
C LEU A 15 -12.60 -17.10 37.76
N GLY A 16 -13.82 -16.82 38.24
CA GLY A 16 -15.05 -17.22 37.56
C GLY A 16 -15.46 -16.33 36.38
N LEU A 17 -15.00 -15.07 36.35
CA LEU A 17 -15.40 -14.08 35.35
C LEU A 17 -14.58 -14.11 34.05
N LEU A 18 -13.43 -14.80 34.02
CA LEU A 18 -12.62 -14.97 32.80
C LEU A 18 -13.04 -16.17 31.95
N ALA A 19 -13.99 -16.99 32.41
CA ALA A 19 -14.47 -18.17 31.70
C ALA A 19 -15.76 -17.94 30.87
N LEU A 20 -16.35 -16.73 30.91
CA LEU A 20 -17.60 -16.41 30.21
C LEU A 20 -17.42 -15.62 28.90
N SER A 21 -16.21 -15.39 28.41
CA SER A 21 -15.99 -14.91 27.04
C SER A 21 -16.11 -16.09 26.06
N GLY A 22 -17.36 -16.40 25.70
CA GLY A 22 -17.82 -17.21 24.57
C GLY A 22 -16.78 -18.04 23.80
N CYS A 23 -16.69 -19.32 24.11
CA CYS A 23 -16.13 -20.32 23.20
C CYS A 23 -17.17 -20.70 22.12
N SER A 24 -17.57 -19.76 21.27
CA SER A 24 -17.94 -20.14 19.91
C SER A 24 -16.63 -20.59 19.24
N LYS A 25 -16.62 -21.80 18.67
CA LYS A 25 -15.45 -22.33 17.98
C LYS A 25 -15.12 -21.39 16.82
N ASP A 26 -14.12 -20.53 16.99
CA ASP A 26 -13.65 -19.62 15.95
C ASP A 26 -13.13 -20.48 14.79
N THR A 27 -13.91 -20.53 13.71
CA THR A 27 -13.55 -21.28 12.49
C THR A 27 -12.70 -20.44 11.54
N GLY A 28 -12.50 -19.16 11.83
CA GLY A 28 -11.74 -18.26 10.96
C GLY A 28 -10.28 -18.65 10.73
N PRO A 29 -9.53 -19.18 11.74
CA PRO A 29 -8.18 -19.69 11.51
C PRO A 29 -8.13 -20.83 10.49
N GLU A 30 -9.10 -21.76 10.55
CA GLU A 30 -9.17 -22.90 9.62
C GLU A 30 -9.52 -22.43 8.20
N GLN A 31 -10.49 -21.52 8.08
CA GLN A 31 -10.87 -20.95 6.78
C GLN A 31 -9.74 -20.11 6.15
N LEU A 32 -9.04 -19.31 6.95
CA LEU A 32 -7.88 -18.56 6.51
C LEU A 32 -6.74 -19.49 6.06
N ALA A 33 -6.48 -20.58 6.80
CA ALA A 33 -5.47 -21.56 6.41
C ALA A 33 -5.80 -22.24 5.08
N LYS A 34 -7.07 -22.60 4.85
CA LYS A 34 -7.54 -23.15 3.58
C LYS A 34 -7.33 -22.16 2.43
N ALA A 35 -7.75 -20.91 2.62
CA ALA A 35 -7.56 -19.83 1.64
C ALA A 35 -6.08 -19.62 1.31
N ASN A 36 -5.23 -19.63 2.33
CA ASN A 36 -3.78 -19.49 2.17
C ASN A 36 -3.17 -20.67 1.40
N GLY A 37 -3.64 -21.90 1.61
CA GLY A 37 -3.20 -23.07 0.85
C GLY A 37 -3.45 -22.90 -0.65
N ARG A 38 -4.69 -22.52 -1.01
CA ARG A 38 -5.05 -22.28 -2.41
C ARG A 38 -4.32 -21.07 -2.99
N TYR A 39 -4.16 -20.00 -2.21
CA TYR A 39 -3.36 -18.83 -2.57
C TYR A 39 -1.93 -19.24 -2.96
N GLN A 40 -1.25 -20.02 -2.12
CA GLN A 40 0.14 -20.45 -2.38
C GLN A 40 0.24 -21.36 -3.59
N GLU A 41 -0.75 -22.22 -3.82
CA GLU A 41 -0.80 -23.06 -5.01
C GLU A 41 -0.85 -22.22 -6.31
N LEU A 42 -1.72 -21.20 -6.36
CA LEU A 42 -1.83 -20.32 -7.52
C LEU A 42 -0.57 -19.47 -7.73
N ILE A 43 0.08 -19.03 -6.65
CA ILE A 43 1.40 -18.36 -6.73
C ILE A 43 2.44 -19.31 -7.33
N ASN A 44 2.53 -20.55 -6.86
CA ASN A 44 3.50 -21.53 -7.34
C ASN A 44 3.28 -21.90 -8.81
N GLN A 45 2.02 -21.91 -9.25
CA GLN A 45 1.63 -22.10 -10.66
C GLN A 45 1.81 -20.85 -11.51
N LYS A 46 2.24 -19.73 -10.92
CA LYS A 46 2.41 -18.41 -11.57
C LYS A 46 1.11 -17.93 -12.25
N VAL A 47 -0.03 -18.23 -11.65
CA VAL A 47 -1.34 -17.84 -12.19
C VAL A 47 -1.47 -16.32 -12.11
N PRO A 48 -1.74 -15.61 -13.22
CA PRO A 48 -1.89 -14.16 -13.22
C PRO A 48 -2.99 -13.71 -12.24
N PRO A 49 -2.80 -12.61 -11.47
CA PRO A 49 -3.78 -12.17 -10.45
C PRO A 49 -5.21 -11.92 -10.96
N ARG A 50 -5.36 -11.64 -12.26
CA ARG A 50 -6.66 -11.40 -12.93
C ARG A 50 -7.38 -12.67 -13.36
N ASP A 51 -6.70 -13.81 -13.32
CA ASP A 51 -7.30 -15.09 -13.67
C ASP A 51 -8.52 -15.39 -12.78
N ALA A 52 -9.50 -16.10 -13.32
CA ALA A 52 -10.70 -16.50 -12.61
C ALA A 52 -10.41 -17.51 -11.49
N ALA A 53 -9.29 -18.23 -11.55
CA ALA A 53 -8.84 -19.13 -10.49
C ALA A 53 -8.69 -18.44 -9.13
N TRP A 54 -8.39 -17.14 -9.11
CA TRP A 54 -8.30 -16.33 -7.89
C TRP A 54 -9.66 -16.04 -7.24
N THR A 55 -10.77 -16.17 -7.97
CA THR A 55 -12.12 -15.94 -7.43
C THR A 55 -12.43 -16.88 -6.27
N GLU A 56 -11.94 -18.12 -6.35
CA GLU A 56 -12.09 -19.09 -5.26
C GLU A 56 -11.38 -18.63 -3.99
N VAL A 57 -10.13 -18.14 -4.11
CA VAL A 57 -9.37 -17.62 -2.97
C VAL A 57 -10.05 -16.40 -2.36
N ILE A 58 -10.56 -15.49 -3.18
CA ILE A 58 -11.30 -14.31 -2.73
C ILE A 58 -12.54 -14.76 -1.93
N SER A 59 -13.34 -15.68 -2.47
CA SER A 59 -14.52 -16.21 -1.79
C SER A 59 -14.18 -16.87 -0.44
N GLN A 60 -13.08 -17.63 -0.38
CA GLN A 60 -12.64 -18.27 0.87
C GLN A 60 -12.14 -17.26 1.91
N LEU A 61 -11.46 -16.18 1.48
CA LEU A 61 -11.05 -15.10 2.38
C LEU A 61 -12.25 -14.29 2.88
N GLU A 62 -13.26 -14.05 2.04
CA GLU A 62 -14.50 -13.36 2.41
C GLU A 62 -15.35 -14.16 3.40
N ALA A 63 -15.29 -15.49 3.32
CA ALA A 63 -16.01 -16.41 4.20
C ALA A 63 -15.52 -16.35 5.67
N VAL A 64 -14.29 -15.87 5.91
CA VAL A 64 -13.72 -15.73 7.27
C VAL A 64 -14.65 -14.87 8.12
N PRO A 65 -15.16 -15.39 9.27
CA PRO A 65 -16.13 -14.69 10.10
C PRO A 65 -15.64 -13.30 10.51
N LYS A 66 -16.52 -12.31 10.50
CA LYS A 66 -16.18 -10.90 10.78
C LYS A 66 -15.68 -10.68 12.22
N ASP A 67 -16.14 -11.52 13.14
CA ASP A 67 -15.79 -11.54 14.56
C ASP A 67 -14.56 -12.42 14.86
N SER A 68 -14.02 -13.11 13.86
CA SER A 68 -12.82 -13.94 14.02
C SER A 68 -11.56 -13.11 14.26
N ARG A 69 -10.64 -13.64 15.06
CA ARG A 69 -9.30 -13.07 15.22
C ARG A 69 -8.48 -13.10 13.93
N SER A 70 -8.83 -14.00 13.01
CA SER A 70 -8.19 -14.13 11.69
C SER A 70 -8.71 -13.15 10.65
N ARG A 71 -9.80 -12.42 10.95
CA ARG A 71 -10.44 -11.49 10.02
C ARG A 71 -9.49 -10.39 9.51
N PRO A 72 -8.67 -9.72 10.35
CA PRO A 72 -7.77 -8.66 9.86
C PRO A 72 -6.75 -9.17 8.84
N GLU A 73 -6.24 -10.39 8.99
CA GLU A 73 -5.32 -10.99 8.01
C GLU A 73 -6.05 -11.29 6.69
N ALA A 74 -7.27 -11.84 6.76
CA ALA A 74 -8.07 -12.09 5.56
C ALA A 74 -8.36 -10.80 4.78
N ASP A 75 -8.73 -9.72 5.47
CA ASP A 75 -8.99 -8.41 4.85
C ASP A 75 -7.71 -7.81 4.22
N ARG A 76 -6.54 -7.95 4.85
CA ARG A 76 -5.26 -7.55 4.25
C ARG A 76 -5.02 -8.28 2.93
N ARG A 77 -5.24 -9.59 2.90
CA ARG A 77 -5.06 -10.41 1.69
C ARG A 77 -6.05 -10.03 0.59
N LEU A 78 -7.31 -9.79 0.93
CA LEU A 78 -8.32 -9.29 -0.01
C LEU A 78 -7.91 -7.95 -0.62
N ALA A 79 -7.43 -7.01 0.19
CA ALA A 79 -6.95 -5.72 -0.29
C ALA A 79 -5.78 -5.87 -1.27
N SER A 80 -4.79 -6.72 -0.94
CA SER A 80 -3.66 -6.99 -1.84
C SER A 80 -4.10 -7.64 -3.15
N LEU A 81 -5.01 -8.62 -3.11
CA LEU A 81 -5.55 -9.25 -4.32
C LEU A 81 -6.32 -8.25 -5.19
N LYS A 82 -7.11 -7.37 -4.57
CA LYS A 82 -7.82 -6.31 -5.27
C LYS A 82 -6.84 -5.35 -5.96
N ALA A 83 -5.83 -4.87 -5.25
CA ALA A 83 -4.80 -3.99 -5.80
C ALA A 83 -4.02 -4.65 -6.96
N ALA A 84 -3.70 -5.95 -6.84
CA ALA A 84 -3.04 -6.70 -7.91
C ALA A 84 -3.94 -6.91 -9.15
N ARG A 85 -5.26 -6.92 -8.96
CA ARG A 85 -6.24 -7.06 -10.05
C ARG A 85 -6.57 -5.74 -10.71
N GLU A 86 -6.48 -4.63 -9.98
CA GLU A 86 -6.66 -3.29 -10.51
C GLU A 86 -5.67 -3.02 -11.66
N GLN A 87 -6.18 -2.45 -12.74
CA GLN A 87 -5.36 -2.05 -13.88
C GLN A 87 -4.75 -0.70 -13.57
N ILE A 88 -3.48 -0.71 -13.17
CA ILE A 88 -2.65 0.47 -13.37
C ILE A 88 -2.57 0.62 -14.90
N PRO A 89 -3.16 1.68 -15.50
CA PRO A 89 -3.06 1.88 -16.93
C PRO A 89 -1.57 1.86 -17.28
N ALA A 90 -1.21 1.08 -18.30
CA ALA A 90 0.16 1.01 -18.77
C ALA A 90 0.61 2.45 -19.02
N ARG A 91 1.64 2.91 -18.28
CA ARG A 91 2.27 4.20 -18.54
C ARG A 91 2.56 4.22 -20.04
N PRO A 92 2.03 5.20 -20.80
CA PRO A 92 2.39 5.31 -22.21
C PRO A 92 3.92 5.29 -22.28
N LEU A 93 4.49 4.44 -23.13
CA LEU A 93 5.94 4.42 -23.39
C LEU A 93 6.39 5.86 -23.51
N ALA A 94 7.31 6.25 -22.61
CA ALA A 94 7.70 7.62 -22.29
C ALA A 94 7.44 8.59 -23.45
N ARG A 95 6.35 9.35 -23.39
CA ARG A 95 6.25 10.60 -24.14
C ARG A 95 6.88 11.65 -23.23
N PRO A 96 8.06 12.21 -23.58
CA PRO A 96 8.61 13.32 -22.82
C PRO A 96 7.54 14.41 -22.70
N GLY A 97 7.20 14.81 -21.47
CA GLY A 97 6.18 15.83 -21.20
C GLY A 97 4.73 15.32 -21.08
N ALA A 98 4.51 14.01 -20.90
CA ALA A 98 3.18 13.50 -20.57
C ALA A 98 2.75 13.96 -19.17
N THR A 99 1.75 14.84 -19.11
CA THR A 99 1.10 15.28 -17.87
C THR A 99 -0.26 14.57 -17.73
N GLY A 100 -0.53 13.93 -16.59
CA GLY A 100 -1.78 13.18 -16.37
C GLY A 100 -1.68 12.11 -15.27
N ALA A 101 -2.78 11.39 -15.02
CA ALA A 101 -2.80 10.30 -14.06
C ALA A 101 -1.80 9.20 -14.45
N GLY A 102 -0.81 8.95 -13.59
CA GLY A 102 0.31 8.04 -13.86
C GLY A 102 1.59 8.70 -14.40
N ALA A 103 1.63 10.04 -14.54
CA ALA A 103 2.87 10.77 -14.77
C ALA A 103 3.74 10.77 -13.50
N SER A 104 5.05 10.56 -13.67
CA SER A 104 5.98 10.63 -12.54
C SER A 104 6.16 12.08 -12.07
N GLU A 105 6.62 12.25 -10.83
CA GLU A 105 6.96 13.56 -10.28
C GLU A 105 8.02 14.28 -11.16
N VAL A 106 8.96 13.52 -11.74
CA VAL A 106 9.95 13.98 -12.72
C VAL A 106 9.29 14.62 -13.95
N GLU A 107 8.30 13.95 -14.57
CA GLU A 107 7.62 14.49 -15.77
C GLU A 107 6.81 15.76 -15.45
N THR A 108 6.18 15.78 -14.26
CA THR A 108 5.45 16.97 -13.79
C THR A 108 6.40 18.15 -13.59
N ARG A 109 7.56 17.92 -12.98
CA ARG A 109 8.59 18.94 -12.78
C ARG A 109 9.17 19.42 -14.11
N ARG A 110 9.45 18.52 -15.04
CA ARG A 110 9.95 18.83 -16.39
C ARG A 110 8.99 19.76 -17.14
N ALA A 111 7.69 19.47 -17.10
CA ALA A 111 6.66 20.34 -17.70
C ALA A 111 6.60 21.73 -17.05
N ALA A 112 6.79 21.82 -15.72
CA ALA A 112 6.84 23.09 -15.01
C ALA A 112 8.06 23.93 -15.45
N CYS A 113 9.24 23.33 -15.60
CA CYS A 113 10.43 24.03 -16.07
C CYS A 113 10.29 24.48 -17.53
N GLU A 114 9.67 23.68 -18.39
CA GLU A 114 9.37 24.07 -19.77
C GLU A 114 8.43 25.29 -19.82
N ALA A 115 7.41 25.34 -18.96
CA ALA A 115 6.51 26.49 -18.87
C ALA A 115 7.23 27.78 -18.43
N LEU A 116 8.20 27.69 -17.51
CA LEU A 116 9.04 28.82 -17.11
C LEU A 116 9.94 29.29 -18.25
N ALA A 117 10.55 28.37 -19.00
CA ALA A 117 11.37 28.70 -20.17
C ALA A 117 10.56 29.40 -21.27
N LYS A 118 9.33 28.94 -21.55
CA LYS A 118 8.41 29.61 -22.48
C LYS A 118 8.06 31.03 -22.03
N LYS A 119 7.77 31.22 -20.74
CA LYS A 119 7.50 32.56 -20.17
C LYS A 119 8.72 33.46 -20.28
N LEU A 120 9.93 32.94 -20.04
CA LEU A 120 11.16 33.69 -20.19
C LEU A 120 11.37 34.16 -21.64
N GLY A 121 11.14 33.28 -22.61
CA GLY A 121 11.23 33.60 -24.04
C GLY A 121 10.19 34.63 -24.51
N GLY A 122 9.04 34.71 -23.84
CA GLY A 122 7.99 35.70 -24.12
C GLY A 122 8.11 37.01 -23.34
N THR A 123 9.03 37.13 -22.38
CA THR A 123 9.15 38.32 -21.53
C THR A 123 10.16 39.32 -22.10
N THR A 124 9.73 40.56 -22.28
CA THR A 124 10.53 41.65 -22.88
C THR A 124 11.14 42.60 -21.86
N THR A 125 10.78 42.49 -20.58
CA THR A 125 11.31 43.34 -19.51
C THR A 125 12.45 42.66 -18.76
N GLU A 126 13.57 43.35 -18.55
CA GLU A 126 14.73 42.78 -17.86
C GLU A 126 14.44 42.32 -16.42
N PRO A 127 13.74 43.11 -15.57
CA PRO A 127 13.40 42.63 -14.22
C PRO A 127 12.54 41.35 -14.23
N GLY A 128 11.63 41.22 -15.21
CA GLY A 128 10.81 40.02 -15.37
C GLY A 128 11.63 38.82 -15.87
N ARG A 129 12.57 39.06 -16.79
CA ARG A 129 13.49 38.04 -17.29
C ARG A 129 14.42 37.53 -16.20
N ASP A 130 14.94 38.40 -15.34
CA ASP A 130 15.82 38.01 -14.24
C ASP A 130 15.11 37.13 -13.21
N LEU A 131 13.89 37.49 -12.82
CA LEU A 131 13.05 36.68 -11.94
C LEU A 131 12.74 35.30 -12.56
N LEU A 132 12.38 35.27 -13.84
CA LEU A 132 12.09 34.02 -14.54
C LEU A 132 13.34 33.15 -14.74
N ARG A 133 14.52 33.75 -14.95
CA ARG A 133 15.79 33.03 -15.03
C ARG A 133 16.11 32.33 -13.71
N LYS A 134 15.99 33.06 -12.59
CA LYS A 134 16.20 32.48 -11.26
C LYS A 134 15.22 31.34 -10.96
N ALA A 135 13.94 31.53 -11.28
CA ALA A 135 12.92 30.50 -11.10
C ALA A 135 13.18 29.26 -11.98
N LEU A 136 13.67 29.44 -13.20
CA LEU A 136 14.04 28.35 -14.10
C LEU A 136 15.25 27.56 -13.57
N GLU A 137 16.28 28.26 -13.08
CA GLU A 137 17.46 27.64 -12.45
C GLU A 137 17.06 26.76 -11.24
N ASP A 138 16.21 27.29 -10.36
CA ASP A 138 15.71 26.53 -9.19
C ASP A 138 14.87 25.32 -9.62
N CYS A 139 14.05 25.48 -10.66
CA CYS A 139 13.27 24.38 -11.22
C CYS A 139 14.16 23.26 -11.77
N GLN A 140 15.22 23.61 -12.49
CA GLN A 140 16.17 22.67 -13.08
C GLN A 140 16.99 21.95 -12.00
N ALA A 141 17.44 22.65 -10.96
CA ALA A 141 18.16 22.04 -9.84
C ALA A 141 17.30 20.96 -9.13
N GLU A 142 16.01 21.24 -8.94
CA GLU A 142 15.09 20.28 -8.33
C GLU A 142 14.78 19.10 -9.27
N LEU A 143 14.68 19.34 -10.58
CA LEU A 143 14.50 18.27 -11.56
C LEU A 143 15.66 17.27 -11.52
N VAL A 144 16.91 17.75 -11.48
CA VAL A 144 18.09 16.89 -11.38
C VAL A 144 18.06 16.03 -10.10
N ARG A 145 17.62 16.60 -8.97
CA ARG A 145 17.46 15.84 -7.73
C ARG A 145 16.41 14.75 -7.86
N LEU A 146 15.28 15.03 -8.50
CA LEU A 146 14.23 14.04 -8.71
C LEU A 146 14.71 12.92 -9.65
N GLU A 147 15.36 13.27 -10.75
CA GLU A 147 15.91 12.31 -11.72
C GLU A 147 16.95 11.38 -11.07
N ALA A 148 17.81 11.89 -10.19
CA ALA A 148 18.80 11.09 -9.47
C ALA A 148 18.17 10.04 -8.51
N ASN A 149 16.93 10.26 -8.06
CA ASN A 149 16.21 9.36 -7.16
C ASN A 149 15.19 8.45 -7.88
N ASP A 150 15.00 8.61 -9.20
CA ASP A 150 14.03 7.84 -10.00
C ASP A 150 14.65 6.55 -10.60
N HIS A 151 15.93 6.28 -10.32
CA HIS A 151 16.60 5.04 -10.74
C HIS A 151 16.40 3.92 -9.70
N PRO A 152 15.95 2.72 -10.09
CA PRO A 152 15.94 1.59 -9.18
C PRO A 152 17.38 1.24 -8.76
N PRO A 153 17.65 0.91 -7.48
CA PRO A 153 18.97 0.47 -7.07
C PRO A 153 19.30 -0.85 -7.81
N GLY A 154 20.30 -0.84 -8.69
CA GLY A 154 20.75 -2.07 -9.37
C GLY A 154 21.40 -1.94 -10.74
N GLU A 155 21.45 -0.76 -11.37
CA GLU A 155 22.19 -0.59 -12.64
C GLU A 155 23.55 0.10 -12.43
N GLU A 156 24.41 -0.50 -11.60
CA GLU A 156 25.85 -0.27 -11.74
C GLU A 156 26.35 -1.24 -12.81
N GLY A 157 26.57 -0.69 -14.02
CA GLY A 157 27.13 -1.44 -15.14
C GLY A 157 28.53 -1.96 -14.82
N HIS A 158 28.71 -3.27 -14.95
CA HIS A 158 30.00 -3.93 -15.04
C HIS A 158 30.59 -3.81 -16.44
#